data_AF-A0A1F8N6A9-F1
#
_entry.id   AF-A0A1F8N6A9-F1
#
_cell.length_a   1.000
_cell.length_b   1.000
_cell.length_c   1.000
_cell.angle_alpha   90.00
_cell.angle_beta   90.00
_cell.angle_gamma   90.00
#
_symmetry.space_group_name_H-M   'P 1'
#
loop_
_entity.id
_entity.type
_entity.pdbx_description
1 polymer ?
#
loop_
_entity_poly.entity_id
_entity_poly.type
_entity_poly.pdbx_seq_one_letter_code
_entity_poly.pdbx_strand_id
1 'polypeptide(L)'
;MIKKILFSTLVLDILALSVWWVHDTDVLLLLSAPWALAAAAALGTALGITRAVFSARARGDGKTERHSVDAFLEHWGTAAGIFILIISGYWMGSGGMFARNLHFLGILVTLFFGGYFLADFFITKKHAALLPDSRDITGGTLGKYCLGNCWRESGKYLSSQKSAFLVFAILGSEILFTGAVKAAAFFRAVPPDVINVSTSVHDAVGMLFGVVLLVHMLLVVTVRAHRPLLGHWLRGDLAGELEPGFREEPVEEN
;
A
#
# COMPACT_ATOMS: atom_id res chain seq x y z
N MET A 1 -8.80 -20.77 4.78
CA MET A 1 -8.62 -20.70 3.32
C MET A 1 -9.91 -20.27 2.58
N ILE A 2 -11.03 -21.00 2.71
CA ILE A 2 -12.30 -20.72 1.99
C ILE A 2 -12.81 -19.27 2.15
N LYS A 3 -12.79 -18.72 3.37
CA LYS A 3 -13.22 -17.33 3.62
C LYS A 3 -12.37 -16.29 2.87
N LYS A 4 -11.05 -16.51 2.75
CA LYS A 4 -10.14 -15.62 2.00
C LYS A 4 -10.45 -15.66 0.51
N ILE A 5 -10.72 -16.86 -0.03
CA ILE A 5 -11.03 -17.05 -1.45
C ILE A 5 -12.35 -16.36 -1.81
N LEU A 6 -13.45 -16.69 -1.11
CA LEU A 6 -14.76 -16.08 -1.34
C LEU A 6 -14.72 -14.55 -1.27
N PHE A 7 -14.03 -14.00 -0.26
CA PHE A 7 -13.91 -12.57 -0.12
C PHE A 7 -13.06 -11.94 -1.23
N SER A 8 -11.94 -12.58 -1.60
CA SER A 8 -11.10 -12.09 -2.70
C SER A 8 -11.85 -12.10 -4.03
N THR A 9 -12.64 -13.15 -4.30
CA THR A 9 -13.52 -13.21 -5.47
C THR A 9 -14.52 -12.06 -5.47
N LEU A 10 -15.20 -11.81 -4.34
CA LEU A 10 -16.15 -10.70 -4.23
C LEU A 10 -15.49 -9.33 -4.48
N VAL A 11 -14.30 -9.09 -3.92
CA VAL A 11 -13.55 -7.86 -4.17
C VAL A 11 -13.18 -7.72 -5.65
N LEU A 12 -12.72 -8.80 -6.28
CA LEU A 12 -12.39 -8.81 -7.71
C LEU A 12 -13.61 -8.56 -8.58
N ASP A 13 -14.77 -9.15 -8.25
CA ASP A 13 -16.03 -8.95 -8.97
C ASP A 13 -16.49 -7.50 -8.87
N ILE A 14 -16.44 -6.90 -7.66
CA ILE A 14 -16.77 -5.49 -7.45
C ILE A 14 -15.83 -4.59 -8.25
N LEU A 15 -14.52 -4.89 -8.23
CA LEU A 15 -13.54 -4.12 -9.01
C LEU A 15 -13.77 -4.26 -10.51
N ALA A 16 -14.06 -5.46 -11.02
CA ALA A 16 -14.35 -5.70 -12.42
C ALA A 16 -15.60 -4.95 -12.88
N LEU A 17 -16.69 -5.01 -12.10
CA LEU A 17 -17.92 -4.25 -12.35
C LEU A 17 -17.66 -2.75 -12.33
N SER A 18 -16.83 -2.28 -11.40
CA SER A 18 -16.47 -0.86 -11.29
C SER A 18 -15.65 -0.41 -12.51
N VAL A 19 -14.70 -1.22 -12.98
CA VAL A 19 -13.91 -0.97 -14.19
C VAL A 19 -14.79 -0.93 -15.44
N TRP A 20 -15.71 -1.89 -15.57
CA TRP A 20 -16.67 -1.92 -16.67
C TRP A 20 -17.56 -0.67 -16.67
N TRP A 21 -18.06 -0.27 -15.51
CA TRP A 21 -18.89 0.93 -15.38
C TRP A 21 -18.15 2.22 -15.76
N VAL A 22 -16.90 2.39 -15.31
CA VAL A 22 -16.11 3.59 -15.66
C VAL A 22 -15.63 3.62 -17.11
N HIS A 23 -15.57 2.47 -17.78
CA HIS A 23 -15.28 2.37 -19.22
C HIS A 23 -16.43 2.93 -20.06
N ASP A 24 -17.67 2.62 -19.69
CA ASP A 24 -18.87 3.00 -20.45
C ASP A 24 -19.36 4.44 -20.17
N THR A 25 -18.73 5.13 -19.21
CA THR A 25 -19.17 6.45 -18.77
C THR A 25 -18.40 7.58 -19.47
N ASP A 26 -19.11 8.41 -20.23
CA ASP A 26 -18.56 9.62 -20.89
C ASP A 26 -18.42 10.84 -19.95
N VAL A 27 -18.90 10.72 -18.72
CA VAL A 27 -18.82 11.77 -17.69
C VAL A 27 -17.69 11.45 -16.72
N LEU A 28 -17.02 12.49 -16.24
CA LEU A 28 -15.99 12.31 -15.23
C LEU A 28 -16.60 11.83 -13.90
N LEU A 29 -16.07 10.74 -13.36
CA LEU A 29 -16.53 10.11 -12.12
C LEU A 29 -16.58 11.08 -10.93
N LEU A 30 -15.60 11.97 -10.84
CA LEU A 30 -15.55 12.98 -9.78
C LEU A 30 -16.69 14.02 -9.91
N LEU A 31 -17.18 14.28 -11.12
CA LEU A 31 -18.30 15.21 -11.34
C LEU A 31 -19.66 14.54 -11.11
N SER A 32 -19.80 13.25 -11.46
CA SER A 32 -21.03 12.50 -11.22
C SER A 32 -21.22 12.10 -9.76
N ALA A 33 -20.11 11.84 -9.04
CA ALA A 33 -20.12 11.46 -7.63
C ALA A 33 -19.07 12.24 -6.82
N PRO A 34 -19.25 13.55 -6.60
CA PRO A 34 -18.25 14.40 -5.95
C PRO A 34 -18.00 14.05 -4.48
N TRP A 35 -18.95 13.38 -3.84
CA TRP A 35 -18.85 12.89 -2.47
C TRP A 35 -18.09 11.55 -2.36
N ALA A 36 -17.82 10.87 -3.48
CA ALA A 36 -17.30 9.49 -3.47
C ALA A 36 -15.94 9.40 -2.78
N LEU A 37 -15.04 10.38 -2.98
CA LEU A 37 -13.73 10.41 -2.33
C LEU A 37 -13.87 10.45 -0.80
N ALA A 38 -14.73 11.33 -0.29
CA ALA A 38 -14.98 11.46 1.14
C ALA A 38 -15.65 10.21 1.72
N ALA A 39 -16.63 9.63 1.01
CA ALA A 39 -17.28 8.40 1.44
C ALA A 39 -16.32 7.21 1.46
N ALA A 40 -15.46 7.04 0.46
CA ALA A 40 -14.46 5.98 0.42
C ALA A 40 -13.52 6.06 1.64
N ALA A 41 -12.96 7.24 1.91
CA ALA A 41 -12.09 7.47 3.06
C ALA A 41 -12.83 7.22 4.40
N ALA A 42 -14.06 7.71 4.54
CA ALA A 42 -14.86 7.57 5.75
C ALA A 42 -15.25 6.11 6.02
N LEU A 43 -15.72 5.38 5.00
CA LEU A 43 -16.11 3.99 5.10
C LEU A 43 -14.90 3.10 5.41
N GLY A 44 -13.79 3.31 4.71
CA GLY A 44 -12.53 2.62 4.98
C GLY A 44 -12.08 2.80 6.43
N THR A 45 -12.03 4.06 6.88
CA THR A 45 -11.67 4.43 8.25
C THR A 45 -12.62 3.80 9.28
N ALA A 46 -13.93 3.91 9.08
CA ALA A 46 -14.93 3.36 10.01
C ALA A 46 -14.81 1.83 10.16
N LEU A 47 -14.59 1.11 9.05
CA LEU A 47 -14.35 -0.33 9.07
C LEU A 47 -13.02 -0.68 9.75
N GLY A 48 -11.96 0.09 9.49
CA GLY A 48 -10.67 -0.06 10.15
C GLY A 48 -10.76 0.15 11.66
N ILE A 49 -11.46 1.19 12.13
CA ILE A 49 -11.73 1.44 13.56
C ILE A 49 -12.48 0.26 14.17
N THR A 50 -13.59 -0.14 13.54
CA THR A 50 -14.43 -1.25 14.01
C THR A 50 -13.58 -2.50 14.20
N ARG A 51 -12.81 -2.87 13.17
CA ARG A 51 -11.90 -4.02 13.21
C ARG A 51 -10.83 -3.88 14.29
N ALA A 52 -10.19 -2.73 14.43
CA ALA A 52 -9.13 -2.50 15.40
C ALA A 52 -9.64 -2.66 16.84
N VAL A 53 -10.83 -2.14 17.13
CA VAL A 53 -11.46 -2.26 18.45
C VAL A 53 -11.83 -3.71 18.77
N PHE A 54 -12.41 -4.44 17.82
CA PHE A 54 -12.78 -5.85 18.03
C PHE A 54 -11.55 -6.78 18.12
N SER A 55 -10.53 -6.56 17.30
CA SER A 55 -9.31 -7.36 17.32
C SER A 55 -8.46 -7.13 18.58
N ALA A 56 -8.42 -5.90 19.10
CA ALA A 56 -7.76 -5.61 20.38
C ALA A 56 -8.40 -6.39 21.55
N ARG A 57 -9.73 -6.60 21.52
CA ARG A 57 -10.46 -7.40 22.51
C ARG A 57 -10.22 -8.90 22.39
N ALA A 58 -9.86 -9.39 21.20
CA ALA A 58 -9.70 -10.83 20.90
C ALA A 58 -8.27 -11.38 21.12
N ARG A 59 -7.28 -10.55 21.44
CA ARG A 59 -5.86 -10.94 21.59
C ARG A 59 -5.52 -11.81 22.83
N GLY A 60 -6.50 -12.43 23.47
CA GLY A 60 -6.31 -13.31 24.64
C GLY A 60 -5.73 -14.70 24.34
N ASP A 61 -5.85 -15.19 23.09
CA ASP A 61 -5.64 -16.62 22.79
C ASP A 61 -4.39 -16.90 21.92
N GLY A 62 -3.19 -16.68 22.46
CA GLY A 62 -1.93 -17.41 22.22
C GLY A 62 -1.40 -17.79 20.81
N LYS A 63 -2.14 -17.62 19.70
CA LYS A 63 -1.73 -17.97 18.33
C LYS A 63 -1.79 -16.72 17.46
N THR A 64 -0.62 -16.18 17.13
CA THR A 64 -0.53 -15.00 16.28
C THR A 64 -0.23 -15.41 14.82
N GLU A 65 -1.22 -15.28 13.95
CA GLU A 65 -1.02 -15.37 12.49
C GLU A 65 -0.04 -14.29 12.02
N ARG A 66 0.92 -14.63 11.17
CA ARG A 66 1.88 -13.65 10.63
C ARG A 66 1.17 -12.66 9.70
N HIS A 67 0.29 -13.18 8.84
CA HIS A 67 -0.57 -12.44 7.91
C HIS A 67 -2.02 -12.90 8.04
N SER A 68 -2.79 -12.19 8.86
CA SER A 68 -4.23 -12.40 8.97
C SER A 68 -4.95 -12.03 7.67
N VAL A 69 -6.22 -12.45 7.55
CA VAL A 69 -7.10 -11.99 6.45
C VAL A 69 -7.08 -10.47 6.34
N ASP A 70 -7.12 -9.77 7.46
CA ASP A 70 -7.11 -8.31 7.48
C ASP A 70 -5.80 -7.73 6.94
N ALA A 71 -4.65 -8.28 7.35
CA ALA A 71 -3.35 -7.84 6.84
C ALA A 71 -3.25 -8.06 5.32
N PHE A 72 -3.80 -9.17 4.81
CA PHE A 72 -3.92 -9.42 3.38
C PHE A 72 -4.76 -8.34 2.69
N LEU A 73 -5.90 -7.95 3.26
CA LEU A 73 -6.76 -6.90 2.71
C LEU A 73 -6.11 -5.51 2.73
N GLU A 74 -5.48 -5.15 3.86
CA GLU A 74 -4.72 -3.90 4.00
C GLU A 74 -3.69 -3.76 2.88
N HIS A 75 -2.92 -4.83 2.63
CA HIS A 75 -1.85 -4.79 1.64
C HIS A 75 -2.36 -4.89 0.20
N TRP A 76 -3.10 -5.94 -0.15
CA TRP A 76 -3.50 -6.19 -1.54
C TRP A 76 -4.60 -5.25 -2.01
N GLY A 77 -5.50 -4.82 -1.13
CA GLY A 77 -6.50 -3.80 -1.46
C GLY A 77 -5.86 -2.45 -1.77
N THR A 78 -4.90 -2.02 -0.94
CA THR A 78 -4.11 -0.80 -1.20
C THR A 78 -3.26 -0.95 -2.46
N ALA A 79 -2.61 -2.11 -2.64
CA ALA A 79 -1.80 -2.39 -3.83
C ALA A 79 -2.65 -2.32 -5.11
N ALA A 80 -3.85 -2.90 -5.12
CA ALA A 80 -4.76 -2.83 -6.27
C ALA A 80 -5.08 -1.39 -6.64
N GLY A 81 -5.45 -0.54 -5.67
CA GLY A 81 -5.68 0.88 -5.90
C GLY A 81 -4.45 1.60 -6.47
N ILE A 82 -3.27 1.34 -5.92
CA ILE A 82 -1.99 1.88 -6.40
C ILE A 82 -1.69 1.45 -7.84
N PHE A 83 -1.86 0.18 -8.19
CA PHE A 83 -1.64 -0.30 -9.55
C PHE A 83 -2.58 0.39 -10.54
N ILE A 84 -3.85 0.53 -10.19
CA ILE A 84 -4.82 1.26 -11.00
C ILE A 84 -4.37 2.71 -11.18
N LEU A 85 -3.96 3.40 -10.10
CA LEU A 85 -3.48 4.79 -10.15
C LEU A 85 -2.25 4.97 -11.05
N ILE A 86 -1.26 4.10 -10.92
CA ILE A 86 -0.03 4.17 -11.72
C ILE A 86 -0.35 3.94 -13.20
N ILE A 87 -1.05 2.84 -13.52
CA ILE A 87 -1.38 2.48 -14.91
C ILE A 87 -2.21 3.58 -15.57
N SER A 88 -3.28 4.03 -14.89
CA SER A 88 -4.14 5.09 -15.39
C SER A 88 -3.44 6.44 -15.48
N GLY A 89 -2.54 6.77 -14.55
CA GLY A 89 -1.76 8.00 -14.55
C GLY A 89 -0.83 8.10 -15.76
N TYR A 90 -0.08 7.03 -16.07
CA TYR A 90 0.72 6.97 -17.30
C TYR A 90 -0.15 6.99 -18.56
N TRP A 91 -1.34 6.39 -18.50
CA TRP A 91 -2.24 6.32 -19.65
C TRP A 91 -3.04 7.62 -19.88
N MET A 92 -3.12 8.54 -18.92
CA MET A 92 -3.93 9.77 -19.05
C MET A 92 -3.59 10.62 -20.29
N GLY A 93 -2.36 10.56 -20.79
CA GLY A 93 -1.94 11.29 -21.99
C GLY A 93 -2.60 10.82 -23.29
N SER A 94 -3.05 9.56 -23.37
CA SER A 94 -3.63 8.96 -24.58
C SER A 94 -4.95 8.22 -24.36
N GLY A 95 -5.30 7.88 -23.12
CA GLY A 95 -6.48 7.10 -22.76
C GLY A 95 -7.77 7.88 -22.54
N GLY A 96 -7.77 9.19 -22.81
CA GLY A 96 -8.98 10.02 -22.82
C GLY A 96 -9.76 10.01 -21.51
N MET A 97 -11.09 9.90 -21.60
CA MET A 97 -11.98 9.90 -20.44
C MET A 97 -11.82 8.65 -19.58
N PHE A 98 -11.71 7.47 -20.21
CA PHE A 98 -11.57 6.21 -19.50
C PHE A 98 -10.36 6.19 -18.56
N ALA A 99 -9.19 6.63 -19.03
CA ALA A 99 -8.00 6.72 -18.17
C ALA A 99 -8.22 7.64 -16.96
N ARG A 100 -8.93 8.77 -17.13
CA ARG A 100 -9.24 9.68 -16.02
C ARG A 100 -10.21 9.07 -15.02
N ASN A 101 -11.27 8.42 -15.50
CA ASN A 101 -12.23 7.74 -14.62
C ASN A 101 -11.59 6.55 -13.90
N LEU A 102 -10.74 5.80 -14.58
CA LEU A 102 -9.97 4.71 -14.00
C LEU A 102 -9.02 5.23 -12.90
N HIS A 103 -8.41 6.40 -13.10
CA HIS A 103 -7.59 7.03 -12.07
C HIS A 103 -8.41 7.45 -10.86
N PHE A 104 -9.60 8.04 -11.07
CA PHE A 104 -10.52 8.36 -9.98
C PHE A 104 -11.03 7.10 -9.24
N LEU A 105 -11.27 6.00 -9.95
CA LEU A 105 -11.56 4.71 -9.34
C LEU A 105 -10.38 4.20 -8.49
N GLY A 106 -9.16 4.33 -9.01
CA GLY A 106 -7.94 3.94 -8.30
C GLY A 106 -7.77 4.68 -6.96
N ILE A 107 -8.04 6.00 -6.94
CA ILE A 107 -7.97 6.76 -5.68
C ILE A 107 -9.11 6.39 -4.73
N LEU A 108 -10.32 6.06 -5.20
CA LEU A 108 -11.39 5.57 -4.33
C LEU A 108 -10.99 4.27 -3.61
N VAL A 109 -10.45 3.31 -4.35
CA VAL A 109 -9.96 2.04 -3.80
C VAL A 109 -8.82 2.30 -2.80
N THR A 110 -7.88 3.17 -3.16
CA THR A 110 -6.73 3.54 -2.31
C THR A 110 -7.17 4.24 -1.03
N LEU A 111 -8.12 5.17 -1.08
CA LEU A 111 -8.65 5.87 0.10
C LEU A 111 -9.41 4.92 1.02
N PHE A 112 -10.17 3.98 0.46
CA PHE A 112 -10.89 2.98 1.24
C PHE A 112 -9.93 2.05 2.00
N PHE A 113 -9.02 1.36 1.29
CA PHE A 113 -8.09 0.43 1.94
C PHE A 113 -7.00 1.15 2.74
N GLY A 114 -6.58 2.33 2.31
CA GLY A 114 -5.66 3.20 3.04
C GLY A 114 -6.27 3.71 4.34
N GLY A 115 -7.53 4.14 4.33
CA GLY A 115 -8.26 4.52 5.55
C GLY A 115 -8.45 3.33 6.50
N TYR A 116 -8.79 2.16 5.96
CA TYR A 116 -8.88 0.90 6.71
C TYR A 116 -7.56 0.57 7.41
N PHE A 117 -6.45 0.60 6.67
CA PHE A 117 -5.11 0.38 7.20
C PHE A 117 -4.71 1.43 8.24
N LEU A 118 -4.93 2.73 7.96
CA LEU A 118 -4.44 3.83 8.78
C LEU A 118 -5.14 3.84 10.15
N ALA A 119 -6.45 3.63 10.18
CA ALA A 119 -7.21 3.52 11.42
C ALA A 119 -6.67 2.39 12.30
N ASP A 120 -6.46 1.21 11.69
CA ASP A 120 -5.93 0.06 12.41
C ASP A 120 -4.47 0.27 12.85
N PHE A 121 -3.65 0.88 12.02
CA PHE A 121 -2.24 1.17 12.26
C PHE A 121 -2.04 2.01 13.53
N PHE A 122 -2.86 3.04 13.71
CA PHE A 122 -2.82 3.89 14.89
C PHE A 122 -3.47 3.23 16.12
N ILE A 123 -4.68 2.68 15.98
CA ILE A 123 -5.43 2.13 17.13
C ILE A 123 -4.73 0.90 17.71
N THR A 124 -4.24 0.00 16.86
CA THR A 124 -3.55 -1.23 17.31
C THR A 124 -2.06 -1.03 17.59
N LYS A 125 -1.56 0.21 17.46
CA LYS A 125 -0.17 0.62 17.67
C LYS A 125 0.86 -0.13 16.81
N LYS A 126 0.48 -0.52 15.58
CA LYS A 126 1.41 -1.17 14.62
C LYS A 126 2.62 -0.29 14.27
N HIS A 127 2.52 1.03 14.44
CA HIS A 127 3.61 1.98 14.18
C HIS A 127 4.91 1.64 14.91
N ALA A 128 4.85 1.13 16.14
CA ALA A 128 6.03 0.77 16.91
C ALA A 128 6.84 -0.39 16.29
N ALA A 129 6.21 -1.25 15.49
CA ALA A 129 6.87 -2.36 14.81
C ALA A 129 7.26 -2.03 13.37
N LEU A 130 6.51 -1.15 12.70
CA LEU A 130 6.61 -0.91 11.27
C LEU A 130 7.46 0.32 10.90
N LEU A 131 7.53 1.33 11.77
CA LEU A 131 8.39 2.48 11.54
C LEU A 131 9.86 2.09 11.82
N PRO A 132 10.79 2.41 10.92
CA PRO A 132 12.20 2.11 11.12
C PRO A 132 12.81 3.08 12.16
N ASP A 133 13.74 2.56 12.97
CA ASP A 133 14.67 3.41 13.70
C ASP A 133 15.87 3.81 12.82
N SER A 134 16.73 4.70 13.31
CA SER A 134 17.90 5.16 12.55
C SER A 134 18.88 4.03 12.20
N ARG A 135 18.91 2.95 12.99
CA ARG A 135 19.78 1.80 12.78
C ARG A 135 19.19 0.85 11.74
N ASP A 136 17.87 0.67 11.71
CA ASP A 136 17.15 -0.05 10.64
C ASP A 136 17.46 0.57 9.27
N ILE A 137 17.57 1.90 9.20
CA ILE A 137 17.89 2.61 7.94
C ILE A 137 19.38 2.48 7.61
N THR A 138 20.25 2.98 8.49
CA THR A 138 21.69 3.13 8.19
C THR A 138 22.44 1.81 8.19
N GLY A 139 22.29 1.00 9.25
CA GLY A 139 22.93 -0.31 9.35
C GLY A 139 22.17 -1.40 8.60
N GLY A 140 20.84 -1.42 8.76
CA GLY A 140 20.01 -2.50 8.23
C GLY A 140 19.73 -2.43 6.74
N THR A 141 19.27 -1.28 6.25
CA THR A 141 18.90 -1.17 4.83
C THR A 141 20.09 -0.74 3.98
N LEU A 142 20.71 0.40 4.30
CA LEU A 142 21.85 0.90 3.53
C LEU A 142 23.09 0.03 3.76
N GLY A 143 23.40 -0.29 5.02
CA GLY A 143 24.54 -1.14 5.36
C GLY A 143 24.48 -2.51 4.69
N LYS A 144 23.33 -3.21 4.77
CA LYS A 144 23.18 -4.54 4.17
C LYS A 144 23.23 -4.53 2.64
N TYR A 145 22.43 -3.67 2.00
CA TYR A 145 22.25 -3.75 0.54
C TYR A 145 23.24 -2.89 -0.25
N CYS A 146 23.77 -1.82 0.33
CA CYS A 146 24.73 -0.94 -0.36
C CYS A 146 26.17 -1.17 0.08
N LEU A 147 26.41 -1.59 1.33
CA LEU A 147 27.76 -1.74 1.90
C LEU A 147 28.16 -3.20 2.15
N GLY A 148 27.23 -4.16 2.01
CA GLY A 148 27.50 -5.59 2.24
C GLY A 148 27.69 -5.97 3.71
N ASN A 149 27.26 -5.13 4.65
CA ASN A 149 27.41 -5.40 6.08
C ASN A 149 26.46 -6.53 6.52
N CYS A 150 26.95 -7.43 7.38
CA CYS A 150 26.11 -8.39 8.08
C CYS A 150 25.15 -7.64 9.02
N TRP A 151 23.85 -7.87 8.85
CA TRP A 151 22.82 -7.23 9.68
C TRP A 151 21.87 -8.25 10.26
N ARG A 152 21.71 -8.21 11.59
CA ARG A 152 20.77 -9.07 12.31
C ARG A 152 19.42 -8.36 12.45
N GLU A 153 18.41 -8.93 11.83
CA GLU A 153 17.05 -8.40 11.85
C GLU A 153 16.46 -8.46 13.27
N SER A 154 15.69 -7.43 13.63
CA SER A 154 15.05 -7.31 14.94
C SER A 154 13.53 -7.16 14.81
N GLY A 155 12.78 -8.04 15.47
CA GLY A 155 11.32 -8.01 15.51
C GLY A 155 10.65 -8.69 14.30
N LYS A 156 9.40 -8.26 14.02
CA LYS A 156 8.52 -8.91 13.02
C LYS A 156 8.89 -8.61 11.57
N TYR A 157 9.40 -7.41 11.29
CA TYR A 157 9.66 -6.90 9.95
C TYR A 157 11.16 -6.73 9.72
N LEU A 158 11.60 -7.01 8.51
CA LEU A 158 12.98 -6.74 8.08
C LEU A 158 13.22 -5.23 8.08
N SER A 159 14.45 -4.82 8.37
CA SER A 159 14.90 -3.42 8.29
C SER A 159 14.56 -2.79 6.93
N SER A 160 14.79 -3.51 5.82
CA SER A 160 14.41 -3.06 4.48
C SER A 160 12.91 -2.90 4.28
N GLN A 161 12.09 -3.72 4.93
CA GLN A 161 10.62 -3.60 4.86
C GLN A 161 10.13 -2.36 5.60
N LYS A 162 10.70 -2.07 6.78
CA LYS A 162 10.38 -0.85 7.53
C LYS A 162 10.81 0.41 6.76
N SER A 163 12.02 0.40 6.20
CA SER A 163 12.51 1.51 5.35
C SER A 163 11.66 1.69 4.10
N ALA A 164 11.29 0.60 3.41
CA ALA A 164 10.40 0.68 2.26
C ALA A 164 9.02 1.23 2.65
N PHE A 165 8.45 0.79 3.77
CA PHE A 165 7.19 1.35 4.29
C PHE A 165 7.29 2.86 4.49
N LEU A 166 8.36 3.36 5.12
CA LEU A 166 8.56 4.79 5.33
C LEU A 166 8.65 5.56 4.00
N VAL A 167 9.39 5.05 3.03
CA VAL A 167 9.51 5.68 1.70
C VAL A 167 8.16 5.71 0.99
N PHE A 168 7.40 4.60 0.97
CA PHE A 168 6.06 4.57 0.38
C PHE A 168 5.09 5.51 1.10
N ALA A 169 5.17 5.62 2.43
CA ALA A 169 4.33 6.53 3.19
C ALA A 169 4.61 7.98 2.82
N ILE A 170 5.88 8.39 2.76
CA ILE A 170 6.28 9.76 2.38
C ILE A 170 5.83 10.09 0.96
N LEU A 171 6.20 9.25 -0.02
CA LEU A 171 5.86 9.47 -1.42
C LEU A 171 4.35 9.42 -1.65
N GLY A 172 3.66 8.46 -1.01
CA GLY A 172 2.21 8.33 -1.08
C GLY A 172 1.48 9.54 -0.50
N SER A 173 1.94 10.08 0.64
CA SER A 173 1.38 11.30 1.22
C SER A 173 1.54 12.52 0.30
N GLU A 174 2.70 12.67 -0.34
CA GLU A 174 2.95 13.77 -1.29
C GLU A 174 2.07 13.65 -2.54
N ILE A 175 1.91 12.44 -3.09
CA ILE A 175 0.99 12.16 -4.22
C ILE A 175 -0.45 12.47 -3.83
N LEU A 176 -0.89 12.06 -2.63
CA LEU A 176 -2.24 12.34 -2.14
C LEU A 176 -2.48 13.84 -1.97
N PHE A 177 -1.51 14.57 -1.41
CA PHE A 177 -1.62 16.01 -1.21
C PHE A 177 -1.72 16.77 -2.54
N THR A 178 -0.79 16.50 -3.46
CA THR A 178 -0.80 17.11 -4.80
C THR A 178 -2.04 16.68 -5.61
N GLY A 179 -2.46 15.42 -5.50
CA GLY A 179 -3.70 14.93 -6.12
C GLY A 179 -4.95 15.63 -5.58
N ALA A 180 -5.00 15.93 -4.28
CA ALA A 180 -6.09 16.69 -3.67
C ALA A 180 -6.17 18.13 -4.19
N VAL A 181 -5.02 18.78 -4.42
CA VAL A 181 -4.98 20.12 -5.05
C VAL A 181 -5.54 20.07 -6.47
N LYS A 182 -5.16 19.08 -7.28
CA LYS A 182 -5.70 18.85 -8.62
C LYS A 182 -7.20 18.55 -8.58
N ALA A 183 -7.65 17.71 -7.64
CA ALA A 183 -9.06 17.39 -7.47
C ALA A 183 -9.90 18.60 -7.02
N ALA A 184 -9.34 19.49 -6.20
CA ALA A 184 -10.02 20.70 -5.74
C ALA A 184 -10.37 21.65 -6.91
N ALA A 185 -9.61 21.62 -8.00
CA ALA A 185 -9.87 22.43 -9.19
C ALA A 185 -11.22 22.12 -9.87
N PHE A 186 -11.80 20.95 -9.59
CA PHE A 186 -13.15 20.60 -10.09
C PHE A 186 -14.28 21.27 -9.31
N PHE A 187 -14.01 21.76 -8.10
CA PHE A 187 -15.03 22.30 -7.19
C PHE A 187 -14.89 23.80 -6.95
N ARG A 188 -13.68 24.33 -7.12
CA ARG A 188 -13.38 25.74 -6.93
C ARG A 188 -12.27 26.18 -7.87
N ALA A 189 -12.23 27.48 -8.14
CA ALA A 189 -11.09 28.07 -8.82
C ALA A 189 -9.82 27.89 -7.98
N VAL A 190 -8.78 27.34 -8.59
CA VAL A 190 -7.43 27.21 -8.03
C VAL A 190 -6.50 27.96 -8.98
N PRO A 191 -5.55 28.79 -8.47
CA PRO A 191 -4.64 29.54 -9.33
C PRO A 191 -3.88 28.61 -10.31
N PRO A 192 -3.71 29.00 -11.59
CA PRO A 192 -3.04 28.17 -12.58
C PRO A 192 -1.63 27.73 -12.17
N ASP A 193 -0.85 28.62 -11.55
CA ASP A 193 0.51 28.31 -11.08
C ASP A 193 0.51 27.20 -10.02
N VAL A 194 -0.48 27.20 -9.11
CA VAL A 194 -0.62 26.16 -8.09
C VAL A 194 -0.95 24.82 -8.73
N ILE A 195 -1.82 24.80 -9.74
CA ILE A 195 -2.14 23.56 -10.49
C ILE A 195 -0.93 23.07 -11.29
N ASN A 196 -0.17 23.96 -11.90
CA ASN A 196 1.02 23.61 -12.69
C ASN A 196 2.13 23.02 -11.81
N VAL A 197 2.43 23.67 -10.69
CA VAL A 197 3.40 23.17 -9.70
C VAL A 197 2.91 21.84 -9.13
N SER A 198 1.65 21.77 -8.69
CA SER A 198 1.06 20.55 -8.15
C SER A 198 1.11 19.40 -9.15
N THR A 199 0.83 19.65 -10.42
CA THR A 199 0.92 18.64 -11.49
C THR A 199 2.35 18.17 -11.68
N SER A 200 3.30 19.09 -11.79
CA SER A 200 4.71 18.76 -11.97
C SER A 200 5.26 17.91 -10.82
N VAL A 201 4.93 18.28 -9.58
CA VAL A 201 5.33 17.51 -8.39
C VAL A 201 4.62 16.17 -8.35
N HIS A 202 3.30 16.12 -8.59
CA HIS A 202 2.53 14.88 -8.59
C HIS A 202 3.10 13.86 -9.59
N ASP A 203 3.42 14.32 -10.79
CA ASP A 203 3.90 13.46 -11.86
C ASP A 203 5.33 12.96 -11.55
N ALA A 204 6.23 13.85 -11.08
CA ALA A 204 7.59 13.47 -10.70
C ALA A 204 7.61 12.47 -9.53
N VAL A 205 6.82 12.73 -8.49
CA VAL A 205 6.71 11.84 -7.31
C VAL A 205 6.00 10.54 -7.68
N GLY A 206 4.99 10.58 -8.56
CA GLY A 206 4.33 9.40 -9.11
C GLY A 206 5.29 8.49 -9.88
N MET A 207 6.17 9.06 -10.71
CA MET A 207 7.23 8.29 -11.38
C MET A 207 8.20 7.66 -10.38
N LEU A 208 8.67 8.44 -9.40
CA LEU A 208 9.56 7.93 -8.35
C LEU A 208 8.90 6.81 -7.53
N PHE A 209 7.63 6.97 -7.16
CA PHE A 209 6.86 5.94 -6.48
C PHE A 209 6.77 4.66 -7.33
N GLY A 210 6.53 4.80 -8.64
CA GLY A 210 6.53 3.68 -9.57
C GLY A 210 7.87 2.94 -9.62
N VAL A 211 8.99 3.66 -9.61
CA VAL A 211 10.34 3.07 -9.54
C VAL A 211 10.54 2.32 -8.22
N VAL A 212 10.16 2.91 -7.09
CA VAL A 212 10.27 2.27 -5.77
C VAL A 212 9.38 1.01 -5.70
N LEU A 213 8.16 1.06 -6.26
CA LEU A 213 7.28 -0.10 -6.37
C LEU A 213 7.90 -1.22 -7.21
N LEU A 214 8.50 -0.88 -8.35
CA LEU A 214 9.21 -1.84 -9.18
C LEU A 214 10.36 -2.49 -8.40
N VAL A 215 11.20 -1.70 -7.72
CA VAL A 215 12.28 -2.23 -6.88
C VAL A 215 11.74 -3.14 -5.78
N HIS A 216 10.66 -2.73 -5.09
CA HIS A 216 10.02 -3.54 -4.06
C HIS A 216 9.58 -4.92 -4.59
N MET A 217 8.94 -4.96 -5.75
CA MET A 217 8.53 -6.20 -6.40
C MET A 217 9.73 -7.03 -6.85
N LEU A 218 10.73 -6.39 -7.48
CA LEU A 218 11.94 -7.07 -7.93
C LEU A 218 12.67 -7.73 -6.76
N LEU A 219 12.81 -7.06 -5.61
CA LEU A 219 13.47 -7.63 -4.43
C LEU A 219 12.81 -8.91 -3.92
N VAL A 220 11.48 -9.03 -4.01
CA VAL A 220 10.77 -10.26 -3.62
C VAL A 220 11.01 -11.40 -4.62
N VAL A 221 11.17 -11.08 -5.91
CA VAL A 221 11.33 -12.07 -6.98
C VAL A 221 12.79 -12.49 -7.16
N THR A 222 13.73 -11.56 -7.08
CA THR A 222 15.15 -11.78 -7.38
C THR A 222 15.90 -12.33 -6.17
N VAL A 223 15.63 -11.83 -4.97
CA VAL A 223 16.30 -12.30 -3.74
C VAL A 223 15.67 -13.61 -3.30
N ARG A 224 16.41 -14.71 -3.46
CA ARG A 224 15.93 -16.07 -3.12
C ARG A 224 15.40 -16.16 -1.68
N ALA A 225 16.09 -15.53 -0.73
CA ALA A 225 15.68 -15.50 0.67
C ALA A 225 14.30 -14.84 0.87
N HIS A 226 13.86 -13.93 -0.01
CA HIS A 226 12.58 -13.24 0.13
C HIS A 226 11.41 -13.96 -0.54
N ARG A 227 11.66 -14.90 -1.47
CA ARG A 227 10.60 -15.60 -2.20
C ARG A 227 9.59 -16.33 -1.31
N PRO A 228 9.99 -17.02 -0.23
CA PRO A 228 9.04 -17.66 0.69
C PRO A 228 8.04 -16.66 1.29
N LEU A 229 8.45 -15.40 1.50
CA LEU A 229 7.57 -14.35 2.05
C LEU A 229 6.35 -14.11 1.17
N LEU A 230 6.48 -14.19 -0.16
CA LEU A 230 5.34 -14.07 -1.08
C LEU A 230 4.33 -15.21 -0.89
N GLY A 231 4.82 -16.43 -0.70
CA GLY A 231 3.99 -17.59 -0.37
C GLY A 231 3.23 -17.41 0.95
N HIS A 232 3.91 -16.89 1.98
CA HIS A 232 3.29 -16.61 3.28
C HIS A 232 2.25 -15.48 3.22
N TRP A 233 2.42 -14.49 2.34
CA TRP A 233 1.40 -13.47 2.08
C TRP A 233 0.11 -14.08 1.53
N LEU A 234 0.20 -15.06 0.63
CA LEU A 234 -0.96 -15.71 0.02
C LEU A 234 -1.62 -16.74 0.96
N ARG A 235 -0.81 -17.52 1.70
CA ARG A 235 -1.33 -18.60 2.58
C ARG A 235 -1.72 -18.09 3.97
N GLY A 236 -0.94 -17.18 4.54
CA GLY A 236 -1.13 -16.65 5.89
C GLY A 236 -0.56 -17.52 7.01
N ASP A 237 0.49 -18.30 6.73
CA ASP A 237 1.08 -19.25 7.68
C ASP A 237 1.63 -18.56 8.96
N LEU A 238 1.71 -19.33 10.05
CA LEU A 238 2.07 -18.86 11.40
C LEU A 238 3.51 -18.34 11.49
N ALA A 239 3.74 -17.37 12.38
CA ALA A 239 5.03 -16.69 12.59
C ALA A 239 6.17 -17.59 13.14
N GLY A 240 5.94 -18.91 13.31
CA GLY A 240 6.89 -19.85 13.92
C GLY A 240 7.97 -20.38 12.97
N GLU A 241 7.79 -20.27 11.65
CA GLU A 241 8.74 -20.77 10.66
C GLU A 241 9.35 -19.61 9.89
N LEU A 242 10.21 -18.82 10.54
CA LEU A 242 11.38 -18.37 9.80
C LEU A 242 12.26 -19.60 9.70
N GLU A 243 12.32 -20.22 8.51
CA GLU A 243 13.28 -21.28 8.28
C GLU A 243 14.68 -20.84 8.75
N PRO A 244 15.49 -21.76 9.29
CA PRO A 244 16.83 -21.47 9.79
C PRO A 244 17.67 -20.59 8.86
N GLY A 245 17.45 -20.64 7.53
CA GLY A 245 18.13 -19.83 6.52
C GLY A 245 17.84 -18.31 6.53
N PHE A 246 16.91 -17.82 7.36
CA PHE A 246 16.76 -16.36 7.63
C PHE A 246 17.64 -15.87 8.79
N ARG A 247 18.20 -16.78 9.58
CA ARG A 247 19.40 -16.52 10.36
C ARG A 247 20.54 -16.83 9.42
N GLU A 248 21.09 -15.81 8.77
CA GLU A 248 22.45 -15.96 8.25
C GLU A 248 23.32 -16.21 9.49
N GLU A 249 23.58 -17.49 9.78
CA GLU A 249 24.55 -17.86 10.79
C GLU A 249 25.89 -17.24 10.40
N PRO A 250 26.64 -16.67 11.35
CA PRO A 250 27.95 -16.15 11.04
C PRO A 250 28.75 -17.27 10.38
N VAL A 251 29.30 -17.00 9.20
CA VAL A 251 30.48 -17.74 8.76
C VAL A 251 31.50 -17.47 9.85
N GLU A 252 31.79 -18.47 10.68
CA GLU A 252 32.88 -18.38 11.64
C GLU A 252 34.13 -18.05 10.83
N GLU A 253 34.61 -16.80 10.97
CA GLU A 253 35.93 -16.41 10.53
C GLU A 253 36.93 -17.21 11.39
N ASN A 254 37.48 -18.27 10.80
CA ASN A 254 38.70 -18.91 11.26
C ASN A 254 39.92 -18.03 10.98
#